data_AF-A0A8B7BLY8-F1
#
_entry.id   AF-A0A8B7BLY8-F1
#
_cell.length_a   1.000
_cell.length_b   1.000
_cell.length_c   1.000
_cell.angle_alpha   90.00
_cell.angle_beta   90.00
_cell.angle_gamma   90.00
#
_symmetry.space_group_name_H-M   'P 1'
#
loop_
_entity.id
_entity.type
_entity.pdbx_description
1 polymer ?
#
loop_
_entity_poly.entity_id
_entity_poly.type
_entity_poly.pdbx_seq_one_letter_code
_entity_poly.pdbx_strand_id
1 'polypeptide(L)'
;MKAIHQRRLLPGLETSDHNGRVNKKMRYSSLPSSSIMKEYCLSIDLAKSSLSAVNACRKRIVPVVKSQSCSDCDTGPYEVNGISTQKNEYHLDGTEDGIEVIRVFFFPSKFVRGPASVLHPGNVRNELIILALPAIIGQAIDPLAQLMETAYIGGLGPVELASAGVSVSIFNIISKLFNVPLLSITTSFVAEDISKYVTGQSISGRGLQEENFKDKQVTSEMVERLRLPSVSTALLLAAAIGTIEAVALFLGAGLFLNMMGVPLASPMRYPSELFLSLRALGAPAVVVSLAVQGVFRGFKDTKTPLLCVGLGNLSAVFLLPVLVYSFQLGVTGAAIATIASQYITAFLLLWSLGKRAVILPPKIEDLQFGGYIKSGGLLLGRTLSVLVTMTLGTSMAARQGPLAMAAHQICLQVWLAVSLLSDALALSAQALIASSFAKCDYNRVKEITHYVLKTGLFIGIALAGVLFASFGNLAELFTKDAGVLQIVRTGVLFVSASQPINALAFIFDGLHYGVSDFSYSACSMMMVGALSSLFLLYAPSIFGLAGVWSGLTLFMSLRMAAGFLRLYWKTGPWWFLQQEIPKSEPQYDSVTMVPAEDDEVEYANVLAVD
;
A
#
# COMPACT_ATOMS: atom_id res chain seq x y z
N MET A 1 32.57 54.46 -31.05
CA MET A 1 33.62 55.10 -30.21
C MET A 1 34.76 54.10 -30.01
N LYS A 2 35.99 54.57 -29.71
CA LYS A 2 37.26 53.80 -29.84
C LYS A 2 37.49 52.74 -28.74
N ALA A 3 38.19 51.66 -29.12
CA ALA A 3 39.36 51.01 -28.46
C ALA A 3 39.30 49.48 -28.71
N ILE A 4 40.17 48.78 -29.46
CA ILE A 4 41.65 48.74 -29.64
C ILE A 4 42.36 47.74 -28.71
N HIS A 5 42.94 46.72 -29.37
CA HIS A 5 44.17 45.91 -29.13
C HIS A 5 43.91 44.40 -29.00
N GLN A 6 44.77 43.49 -29.46
CA GLN A 6 45.71 43.37 -30.60
C GLN A 6 46.46 42.03 -30.42
N ARG A 7 46.71 41.34 -31.55
CA ARG A 7 47.96 40.64 -31.94
C ARG A 7 48.33 39.23 -31.41
N ARG A 8 48.61 38.40 -32.45
CA ARG A 8 49.71 37.41 -32.64
C ARG A 8 49.57 36.10 -31.85
N LEU A 9 49.80 34.91 -32.45
CA LEU A 9 50.90 34.55 -33.36
C LEU A 9 50.47 33.60 -34.52
N LEU A 10 51.19 33.72 -35.65
CA LEU A 10 51.39 32.73 -36.73
C LEU A 10 52.90 32.40 -36.74
N PRO A 11 53.36 31.19 -37.13
CA PRO A 11 53.44 30.72 -38.53
C PRO A 11 53.00 29.23 -38.69
N GLY A 12 52.99 28.57 -39.85
CA GLY A 12 53.29 28.92 -41.25
C GLY A 12 53.53 27.63 -42.09
N LEU A 13 53.72 27.77 -43.41
CA LEU A 13 54.21 26.77 -44.40
C LEU A 13 53.27 25.61 -44.85
N GLU A 14 52.69 25.83 -46.02
CA GLU A 14 52.71 24.99 -47.25
C GLU A 14 52.87 23.46 -47.18
N THR A 15 51.98 22.73 -47.89
CA THR A 15 52.36 22.04 -49.15
C THR A 15 51.16 21.48 -49.95
N SER A 16 51.30 21.56 -51.28
CA SER A 16 50.65 20.85 -52.40
C SER A 16 49.29 20.12 -52.30
N ASP A 17 48.39 20.63 -53.16
CA ASP A 17 47.76 19.93 -54.30
C ASP A 17 46.50 19.06 -54.20
N HIS A 18 45.66 19.31 -55.21
CA HIS A 18 44.72 18.44 -55.92
C HIS A 18 43.69 17.66 -55.07
N ASN A 19 42.40 17.65 -55.40
CA ASN A 19 41.77 17.86 -56.70
C ASN A 19 40.36 18.45 -56.52
N GLY A 20 39.91 19.27 -57.48
CA GLY A 20 38.59 19.88 -57.42
C GLY A 20 37.50 18.99 -58.04
N ARG A 21 36.24 19.31 -57.72
CA ARG A 21 35.32 19.81 -58.76
C ARG A 21 34.14 20.56 -58.15
N VAL A 22 34.14 21.87 -58.41
CA VAL A 22 32.97 22.73 -58.24
C VAL A 22 31.96 22.40 -59.32
N ASN A 23 30.68 22.33 -58.97
CA ASN A 23 29.63 22.74 -59.91
C ASN A 23 28.59 23.60 -59.19
N LYS A 24 28.41 24.84 -59.65
CA LYS A 24 27.51 25.84 -59.06
C LYS A 24 26.13 25.77 -59.72
N LYS A 25 25.06 25.85 -58.91
CA LYS A 25 23.98 26.81 -59.22
C LYS A 25 23.23 27.25 -57.95
N MET A 26 22.99 28.56 -57.89
CA MET A 26 22.22 29.28 -56.86
C MET A 26 20.70 29.07 -57.07
N ARG A 27 19.77 29.38 -56.15
CA ARG A 27 19.84 29.97 -54.79
C ARG A 27 18.57 29.64 -53.98
N TYR A 28 18.62 29.93 -52.67
CA TYR A 28 17.48 30.06 -51.73
C TYR A 28 16.72 28.75 -51.44
N SER A 29 15.93 28.63 -50.36
CA SER A 29 15.67 29.53 -49.22
C SER A 29 15.54 28.72 -47.91
N SER A 30 16.25 29.16 -46.87
CA SER A 30 15.93 29.10 -45.42
C SER A 30 15.11 27.93 -44.79
N LEU A 31 15.73 27.38 -43.73
CA LEU A 31 15.18 26.80 -42.48
C LEU A 31 14.94 25.27 -42.40
N PRO A 32 15.08 24.65 -41.20
CA PRO A 32 15.69 23.32 -41.10
C PRO A 32 14.81 22.23 -40.45
N SER A 33 14.93 21.01 -40.97
CA SER A 33 14.35 19.79 -40.40
C SER A 33 15.41 18.97 -39.62
N SER A 34 15.48 19.11 -38.30
CA SER A 34 16.40 18.28 -37.47
C SER A 34 15.85 17.80 -36.12
N SER A 35 14.62 18.16 -35.74
CA SER A 35 14.00 17.68 -34.49
C SER A 35 13.26 16.34 -34.67
N ILE A 36 12.60 16.14 -35.82
CA ILE A 36 11.65 15.02 -36.05
C ILE A 36 12.35 13.64 -36.12
N MET A 37 13.58 13.54 -36.67
CA MET A 37 14.27 12.24 -36.75
C MET A 37 14.73 11.68 -35.40
N LYS A 38 14.89 12.51 -34.35
CA LYS A 38 15.28 12.00 -33.03
C LYS A 38 14.12 11.35 -32.27
N GLU A 39 12.90 11.86 -32.44
CA GLU A 39 11.70 11.25 -31.83
C GLU A 39 11.31 9.91 -32.48
N TYR A 40 11.53 9.76 -33.80
CA TYR A 40 11.29 8.48 -34.48
C TYR A 40 12.25 7.37 -34.04
N CYS A 41 13.55 7.63 -33.88
CA CYS A 41 14.47 6.63 -33.35
C CYS A 41 14.13 6.22 -31.91
N LEU A 42 13.82 7.19 -31.04
CA LEU A 42 13.46 6.90 -29.64
C LEU A 42 12.19 6.03 -29.54
N SER A 43 11.21 6.28 -30.42
CA SER A 43 9.97 5.51 -30.50
C SER A 43 10.18 4.06 -30.97
N ILE A 44 11.13 3.84 -31.88
CA ILE A 44 11.46 2.50 -32.40
C ILE A 44 12.19 1.65 -31.34
N ASP A 45 13.08 2.25 -30.53
CA ASP A 45 13.75 1.52 -29.45
C ASP A 45 12.81 1.23 -28.27
N LEU A 46 11.86 2.12 -27.97
CA LEU A 46 10.76 1.84 -27.02
C LEU A 46 9.84 0.70 -27.52
N ALA A 47 9.54 0.65 -28.82
CA ALA A 47 8.78 -0.45 -29.42
C ALA A 47 9.54 -1.79 -29.34
N LYS A 48 10.85 -1.81 -29.64
CA LYS A 48 11.70 -3.00 -29.49
C LYS A 48 11.81 -3.46 -28.03
N SER A 49 11.90 -2.52 -27.08
CA SER A 49 11.87 -2.82 -25.64
C SER A 49 10.57 -3.54 -25.25
N SER A 50 9.41 -3.02 -25.66
CA SER A 50 8.13 -3.67 -25.37
C SER A 50 7.99 -5.07 -26.00
N LEU A 51 8.45 -5.25 -27.24
CA LEU A 51 8.40 -6.56 -27.93
C LEU A 51 9.36 -7.58 -27.26
N SER A 52 10.49 -7.11 -26.75
CA SER A 52 11.41 -7.94 -25.95
C SER A 52 10.82 -8.36 -24.60
N ALA A 53 10.01 -7.50 -23.96
CA ALA A 53 9.32 -7.84 -22.71
C ALA A 53 8.22 -8.89 -22.93
N VAL A 54 7.46 -8.79 -24.03
CA VAL A 54 6.47 -9.81 -24.42
C VAL A 54 7.13 -11.16 -24.70
N ASN A 55 8.25 -11.18 -25.43
CA ASN A 55 9.02 -12.40 -25.69
C ASN A 55 9.75 -12.93 -24.43
N ALA A 56 10.15 -12.07 -23.49
CA ALA A 56 10.73 -12.48 -22.21
C ALA A 56 9.70 -13.17 -21.30
N CYS A 57 8.44 -12.72 -21.32
CA CYS A 57 7.36 -13.39 -20.59
C CYS A 57 7.12 -14.81 -21.14
N ARG A 58 7.18 -14.99 -22.47
CA ARG A 58 7.08 -16.31 -23.13
C ARG A 58 8.25 -17.25 -22.84
N LYS A 59 9.39 -16.74 -22.34
CA LYS A 59 10.61 -17.52 -22.01
C LYS A 59 10.86 -17.70 -20.51
N ARG A 60 10.07 -17.08 -19.62
CA ARG A 60 10.28 -17.16 -18.16
C ARG A 60 9.26 -18.07 -17.47
N ILE A 61 9.17 -19.30 -17.95
CA ILE A 61 8.55 -20.43 -17.25
C ILE A 61 9.62 -21.53 -17.19
N VAL A 62 9.79 -22.18 -16.03
CA VAL A 62 10.79 -23.23 -15.73
C VAL A 62 12.22 -22.73 -15.45
N PRO A 63 12.71 -22.92 -14.22
CA PRO A 63 13.82 -23.87 -14.03
C PRO A 63 13.40 -25.03 -13.12
N VAL A 64 12.97 -26.12 -13.75
CA VAL A 64 12.88 -27.46 -13.15
C VAL A 64 14.28 -28.04 -13.19
N VAL A 65 14.69 -28.64 -12.08
CA VAL A 65 15.97 -29.29 -11.89
C VAL A 65 16.19 -30.35 -12.97
N LYS A 66 17.25 -30.21 -13.77
CA LYS A 66 17.80 -31.34 -14.53
C LYS A 66 18.53 -32.26 -13.54
N SER A 67 17.93 -33.40 -13.22
CA SER A 67 18.63 -34.60 -12.77
C SER A 67 18.52 -35.64 -13.86
N GLN A 68 19.65 -36.23 -14.26
CA GLN A 68 19.75 -37.05 -15.46
C GLN A 68 20.16 -38.49 -15.10
N SER A 69 19.42 -39.47 -15.63
CA SER A 69 19.76 -40.91 -15.73
C SER A 69 19.74 -41.78 -14.45
N CYS A 70 18.73 -42.66 -14.35
CA CYS A 70 18.79 -44.14 -14.42
C CYS A 70 17.34 -44.63 -14.65
N SER A 71 17.03 -45.39 -15.71
CA SER A 71 17.28 -46.83 -15.93
C SER A 71 16.44 -47.71 -14.98
N ASP A 72 15.37 -48.26 -15.57
CA ASP A 72 14.75 -49.58 -15.35
C ASP A 72 14.35 -50.02 -13.92
N CYS A 73 13.04 -50.11 -13.67
CA CYS A 73 12.32 -51.40 -13.51
C CYS A 73 10.86 -51.23 -13.04
N ASP A 74 9.98 -52.00 -13.70
CA ASP A 74 8.64 -52.51 -13.36
C ASP A 74 7.70 -51.82 -12.35
N THR A 75 6.47 -51.62 -12.83
CA THR A 75 5.27 -51.26 -12.05
C THR A 75 4.59 -52.49 -11.41
N GLY A 76 4.26 -52.42 -10.12
CA GLY A 76 3.37 -53.34 -9.40
C GLY A 76 2.32 -52.56 -8.57
N PRO A 77 1.01 -52.89 -8.61
CA PRO A 77 -0.04 -51.99 -8.10
C PRO A 77 -0.80 -52.50 -6.86
N TYR A 78 -0.52 -51.96 -5.66
CA TYR A 78 -1.24 -52.24 -4.40
C TYR A 78 -1.07 -51.05 -3.42
N GLU A 79 -1.99 -50.71 -2.50
CA GLU A 79 -3.43 -50.97 -2.37
C GLU A 79 -4.01 -49.90 -1.43
N VAL A 80 -5.32 -49.64 -1.45
CA VAL A 80 -5.95 -48.70 -0.51
C VAL A 80 -6.15 -49.39 0.85
N ASN A 81 -5.63 -48.79 1.93
CA ASN A 81 -6.07 -49.13 3.28
C ASN A 81 -6.24 -47.87 4.14
N GLY A 82 -7.49 -47.58 4.50
CA GLY A 82 -7.81 -46.58 5.51
C GLY A 82 -7.85 -47.23 6.89
N ILE A 83 -7.24 -46.59 7.89
CA ILE A 83 -7.37 -46.99 9.29
C ILE A 83 -7.87 -45.80 10.11
N SER A 84 -9.01 -46.00 10.76
CA SER A 84 -9.59 -45.13 11.77
C SER A 84 -8.79 -45.20 13.07
N THR A 85 -8.53 -44.05 13.71
CA THR A 85 -7.99 -44.00 15.08
C THR A 85 -8.96 -43.37 16.07
N GLN A 86 -9.08 -44.04 17.21
CA GLN A 86 -10.06 -43.79 18.27
C GLN A 86 -9.85 -42.44 18.99
N LYS A 87 -10.95 -41.93 19.57
CA LYS A 87 -10.89 -41.07 20.75
C LYS A 87 -10.05 -41.72 21.84
N ASN A 88 -9.23 -40.92 22.52
CA ASN A 88 -8.94 -41.10 23.94
C ASN A 88 -8.94 -39.73 24.61
N GLU A 89 -9.82 -39.55 25.58
CA GLU A 89 -9.80 -38.40 26.49
C GLU A 89 -8.72 -38.63 27.56
N TYR A 90 -7.91 -37.62 27.82
CA TYR A 90 -7.14 -37.51 29.05
C TYR A 90 -7.32 -36.12 29.62
N HIS A 91 -7.89 -36.06 30.83
CA HIS A 91 -7.91 -34.86 31.66
C HIS A 91 -6.49 -34.51 32.09
N LEU A 92 -6.13 -33.23 31.99
CA LEU A 92 -5.11 -32.61 32.82
C LEU A 92 -5.54 -31.17 33.11
N ASP A 93 -5.72 -30.91 34.39
CA ASP A 93 -6.20 -29.65 34.97
C ASP A 93 -5.02 -28.73 35.29
N GLY A 94 -5.22 -27.41 35.27
CA GLY A 94 -4.24 -26.42 35.75
C GLY A 94 -3.85 -25.30 34.78
N THR A 95 -4.43 -24.12 35.00
CA THR A 95 -3.89 -22.77 34.66
C THR A 95 -3.79 -22.34 33.17
N GLU A 96 -4.92 -22.09 32.50
CA GLU A 96 -4.99 -21.26 31.26
C GLU A 96 -6.05 -20.13 31.27
N ASP A 97 -6.65 -19.81 32.43
CA ASP A 97 -7.86 -18.96 32.56
C ASP A 97 -7.73 -17.50 32.04
N GLY A 98 -6.51 -17.01 31.79
CA GLY A 98 -6.29 -15.68 31.21
C GLY A 98 -6.48 -15.60 29.68
N ILE A 99 -6.46 -16.73 28.97
CA ILE A 99 -6.38 -16.75 27.49
C ILE A 99 -7.73 -17.09 26.83
N GLU A 100 -8.58 -17.89 27.48
CA GLU A 100 -9.92 -18.18 26.94
C GLU A 100 -10.80 -16.93 26.89
N VAL A 101 -10.78 -16.08 27.91
CA VAL A 101 -11.62 -14.87 27.97
C VAL A 101 -11.37 -13.96 26.74
N ILE A 102 -10.12 -13.84 26.28
CA ILE A 102 -9.76 -13.03 25.12
C ILE A 102 -10.14 -13.71 23.79
N ARG A 103 -10.08 -15.05 23.70
CA ARG A 103 -10.57 -15.77 22.50
C ARG A 103 -12.10 -15.70 22.40
N VAL A 104 -12.79 -16.00 23.49
CA VAL A 104 -14.26 -16.18 23.54
C VAL A 104 -15.00 -14.86 23.31
N PHE A 105 -14.51 -13.72 23.83
CA PHE A 105 -15.21 -12.44 23.69
C PHE A 105 -15.18 -11.81 22.30
N PHE A 106 -14.24 -12.19 21.42
CA PHE A 106 -14.10 -11.55 20.10
C PHE A 106 -14.18 -12.49 18.89
N PHE A 107 -13.86 -13.79 19.00
CA PHE A 107 -13.94 -14.71 17.85
C PHE A 107 -14.34 -16.14 18.24
N PRO A 108 -15.56 -16.61 17.90
CA PRO A 108 -15.87 -18.04 17.98
C PRO A 108 -14.96 -18.83 17.03
N SER A 109 -14.45 -19.96 17.51
CA SER A 109 -13.34 -20.76 16.97
C SER A 109 -13.56 -21.41 15.59
N LYS A 110 -14.63 -21.04 14.87
CA LYS A 110 -14.91 -21.47 13.48
C LYS A 110 -14.48 -20.44 12.42
N PHE A 111 -14.01 -19.26 12.80
CA PHE A 111 -13.60 -18.23 11.84
C PHE A 111 -12.14 -18.39 11.38
N VAL A 112 -11.94 -18.45 10.06
CA VAL A 112 -10.64 -18.45 9.33
C VAL A 112 -9.76 -19.72 9.41
N ARG A 113 -10.27 -20.82 8.83
CA ARG A 113 -9.41 -21.64 7.93
C ARG A 113 -8.94 -20.72 6.78
N GLY A 114 -7.65 -20.72 6.47
CA GLY A 114 -7.09 -19.80 5.47
C GLY A 114 -7.47 -20.15 4.03
N PRO A 115 -7.76 -19.17 3.15
CA PRO A 115 -8.05 -19.43 1.73
C PRO A 115 -6.75 -19.45 0.91
N ALA A 116 -6.06 -20.60 0.92
CA ALA A 116 -5.04 -20.94 -0.09
C ALA A 116 -5.40 -22.23 -0.86
N SER A 117 -6.64 -22.70 -0.71
CA SER A 117 -7.22 -23.83 -1.43
C SER A 117 -8.38 -23.34 -2.31
N VAL A 118 -8.13 -23.29 -3.61
CA VAL A 118 -9.14 -23.22 -4.69
C VAL A 118 -10.23 -22.16 -4.50
N LEU A 119 -9.97 -20.93 -4.99
CA LEU A 119 -11.07 -20.15 -5.57
C LEU A 119 -11.59 -20.95 -6.78
N HIS A 120 -12.69 -21.66 -6.59
CA HIS A 120 -13.49 -22.16 -7.71
C HIS A 120 -13.94 -20.95 -8.55
N PRO A 121 -14.01 -21.06 -9.88
CA PRO A 121 -14.46 -19.96 -10.74
C PRO A 121 -15.95 -19.68 -10.49
N GLY A 122 -16.22 -18.77 -9.56
CA GLY A 122 -17.56 -18.36 -9.16
C GLY A 122 -18.02 -17.11 -9.89
N ASN A 123 -19.22 -16.65 -9.57
CA ASN A 123 -19.67 -15.33 -9.96
C ASN A 123 -18.78 -14.27 -9.27
N VAL A 124 -18.21 -13.30 -10.02
CA VAL A 124 -17.35 -12.20 -9.50
C VAL A 124 -17.94 -11.58 -8.23
N ARG A 125 -19.27 -11.39 -8.22
CA ARG A 125 -20.01 -10.83 -7.09
C ARG A 125 -19.73 -11.55 -5.78
N ASN A 126 -19.75 -12.88 -5.77
CA ASN A 126 -19.62 -13.65 -4.54
C ASN A 126 -18.18 -13.64 -4.03
N GLU A 127 -17.20 -13.81 -4.93
CA GLU A 127 -15.78 -13.70 -4.61
C GLU A 127 -15.45 -12.32 -4.02
N LEU A 128 -15.95 -11.25 -4.64
CA LEU A 128 -15.73 -9.88 -4.18
C LEU A 128 -16.36 -9.63 -2.80
N ILE A 129 -17.58 -10.12 -2.54
CA ILE A 129 -18.24 -9.95 -1.23
C ILE A 129 -17.50 -10.74 -0.13
N ILE A 130 -17.06 -11.96 -0.42
CA ILE A 130 -16.31 -12.81 0.52
C ILE A 130 -14.96 -12.18 0.92
N LEU A 131 -14.31 -11.45 0.01
CA LEU A 131 -13.05 -10.74 0.29
C LEU A 131 -13.29 -9.36 0.93
N ALA A 132 -14.30 -8.62 0.47
CA ALA A 132 -14.55 -7.25 0.93
C ALA A 132 -15.11 -7.21 2.35
N LEU A 133 -16.03 -8.10 2.73
CA LEU A 133 -16.69 -8.03 4.05
C LEU A 133 -15.69 -8.15 5.23
N PRO A 134 -14.74 -9.11 5.25
CA PRO A 134 -13.70 -9.15 6.29
C PRO A 134 -12.73 -7.96 6.22
N ALA A 135 -12.40 -7.48 5.02
CA ALA A 135 -11.53 -6.33 4.84
C ALA A 135 -12.16 -5.04 5.41
N ILE A 136 -13.46 -4.82 5.16
CA ILE A 136 -14.24 -3.71 5.73
C ILE A 136 -14.21 -3.77 7.26
N ILE A 137 -14.53 -4.92 7.86
CA ILE A 137 -14.57 -5.06 9.33
C ILE A 137 -13.19 -4.82 9.94
N GLY A 138 -12.13 -5.38 9.34
CA GLY A 138 -10.75 -5.18 9.82
C GLY A 138 -10.25 -3.74 9.69
N GLN A 139 -10.69 -3.01 8.66
CA GLN A 139 -10.28 -1.61 8.41
C GLN A 139 -11.18 -0.58 9.11
N ALA A 140 -12.37 -0.96 9.57
CA ALA A 140 -13.31 -0.04 10.23
C ALA A 140 -12.92 0.32 11.68
N ILE A 141 -12.01 -0.43 12.31
CA ILE A 141 -11.61 -0.24 13.71
C ILE A 141 -10.88 1.10 13.90
N ASP A 142 -9.79 1.32 13.15
CA ASP A 142 -8.95 2.52 13.30
C ASP A 142 -9.70 3.83 13.01
N PRO A 143 -10.54 3.94 11.95
CA PRO A 143 -11.27 5.17 11.64
C PRO A 143 -12.41 5.42 12.63
N LEU A 144 -13.04 4.38 13.16
CA LEU A 144 -14.03 4.50 14.22
C LEU A 144 -13.40 5.04 15.50
N ALA A 145 -12.22 4.53 15.89
CA ALA A 145 -11.46 5.06 17.02
C ALA A 145 -11.09 6.54 16.83
N GLN A 146 -10.64 6.95 15.63
CA GLN A 146 -10.34 8.35 15.31
C GLN A 146 -11.58 9.25 15.26
N LEU A 147 -12.74 8.75 14.81
CA LEU A 147 -14.01 9.47 14.89
C LEU A 147 -14.39 9.72 16.37
N MET A 148 -14.23 8.72 17.23
CA MET A 148 -14.48 8.87 18.67
C MET A 148 -13.49 9.83 19.33
N GLU A 149 -12.19 9.75 19.02
CA GLU A 149 -11.18 10.72 19.46
C GLU A 149 -11.56 12.16 19.06
N THR A 150 -11.96 12.35 17.79
CA THR A 150 -12.42 13.64 17.27
C THR A 150 -13.67 14.14 17.99
N ALA A 151 -14.63 13.26 18.29
CA ALA A 151 -15.87 13.63 18.97
C ALA A 151 -15.65 14.02 20.45
N TYR A 152 -14.84 13.26 21.17
CA TYR A 152 -14.53 13.56 22.57
C TYR A 152 -13.71 14.86 22.71
N ILE A 153 -12.72 15.10 21.84
CA ILE A 153 -11.97 16.37 21.83
C ILE A 153 -12.89 17.53 21.42
N GLY A 154 -13.78 17.34 20.44
CA GLY A 154 -14.74 18.36 20.01
C GLY A 154 -15.83 18.70 21.04
N GLY A 155 -16.04 17.82 22.03
CA GLY A 155 -16.84 18.08 23.22
C GLY A 155 -16.16 18.98 24.26
N LEU A 156 -14.83 19.19 24.19
CA LEU A 156 -14.13 20.15 25.05
C LEU A 156 -14.30 21.59 24.55
N GLY A 157 -14.21 21.78 23.24
CA GLY A 157 -14.38 23.08 22.61
C GLY A 157 -13.77 23.18 21.20
N PRO A 158 -14.04 24.28 20.49
CA PRO A 158 -13.56 24.49 19.13
C PRO A 158 -12.05 24.73 19.05
N VAL A 159 -11.46 25.37 20.07
CA VAL A 159 -10.02 25.67 20.08
C VAL A 159 -9.22 24.38 20.24
N GLU A 160 -9.67 23.54 21.16
CA GLU A 160 -9.15 22.23 21.51
C GLU A 160 -9.15 21.29 20.30
N LEU A 161 -10.28 21.23 19.58
CA LEU A 161 -10.43 20.42 18.38
C LEU A 161 -9.57 20.92 17.21
N ALA A 162 -9.55 22.23 16.99
CA ALA A 162 -8.67 22.84 15.99
C ALA A 162 -7.19 22.56 16.30
N SER A 163 -6.82 22.66 17.57
CA SER A 163 -5.46 22.40 18.03
C SER A 163 -5.04 20.96 17.81
N ALA A 164 -5.89 20.01 18.20
CA ALA A 164 -5.64 18.58 17.97
C ALA A 164 -5.53 18.27 16.46
N GLY A 165 -6.44 18.78 15.62
CA GLY A 165 -6.43 18.52 14.18
C GLY A 165 -5.15 18.95 13.47
N VAL A 166 -4.68 20.17 13.73
CA VAL A 166 -3.40 20.67 13.16
C VAL A 166 -2.21 19.85 13.65
N SER A 167 -2.16 19.55 14.95
CA SER A 167 -1.06 18.78 15.54
C SER A 167 -1.04 17.32 15.06
N VAL A 168 -2.21 16.69 14.88
CA VAL A 168 -2.33 15.35 14.27
C VAL A 168 -1.88 15.37 12.81
N SER A 169 -2.17 16.43 12.04
CA SER A 169 -1.66 16.56 10.67
C SER A 169 -0.13 16.70 10.62
N ILE A 170 0.47 17.49 11.52
CA ILE A 170 1.94 17.63 11.62
C ILE A 170 2.58 16.28 11.98
N PHE A 171 2.06 15.62 13.02
CA PHE A 171 2.52 14.29 13.43
C PHE A 171 2.41 13.30 12.26
N ASN A 172 1.27 13.26 11.57
CA ASN A 172 1.03 12.32 10.48
C ASN A 172 1.97 12.50 9.28
N ILE A 173 2.28 13.74 8.86
CA ILE A 173 3.18 13.93 7.72
C ILE A 173 4.63 13.57 8.07
N ILE A 174 5.11 13.97 9.25
CA ILE A 174 6.47 13.66 9.71
C ILE A 174 6.62 12.16 9.95
N SER A 175 5.69 11.56 10.71
CA SER A 175 5.74 10.14 11.05
C SER A 175 5.62 9.25 9.82
N LYS A 176 4.68 9.52 8.89
CA LYS A 176 4.56 8.70 7.66
C LYS A 176 5.72 8.90 6.69
N LEU A 177 6.39 10.05 6.68
CA LEU A 177 7.59 10.29 5.87
C LEU A 177 8.74 9.35 6.27
N PHE A 178 9.01 9.19 7.58
CA PHE A 178 10.08 8.29 8.04
C PHE A 178 9.64 6.82 8.13
N ASN A 179 8.39 6.55 8.47
CA ASN A 179 7.95 5.19 8.80
C ASN A 179 7.53 4.33 7.60
N VAL A 180 7.06 4.93 6.50
CA VAL A 180 6.74 4.16 5.27
C VAL A 180 7.99 3.54 4.62
N PRO A 181 9.13 4.26 4.46
CA PRO A 181 10.38 3.64 4.03
C PRO A 181 10.83 2.51 4.98
N LEU A 182 10.83 2.78 6.30
CA LEU A 182 11.28 1.83 7.31
C LEU A 182 10.47 0.53 7.24
N LEU A 183 9.13 0.62 7.17
CA LEU A 183 8.26 -0.54 7.05
C LEU A 183 8.58 -1.39 5.82
N SER A 184 8.80 -0.75 4.67
CA SER A 184 9.16 -1.45 3.43
C SER A 184 10.52 -2.15 3.54
N ILE A 185 11.51 -1.48 4.12
CA ILE A 185 12.86 -2.01 4.31
C ILE A 185 12.84 -3.20 5.27
N THR A 186 12.18 -3.07 6.43
CA THR A 186 12.05 -4.16 7.42
C THR A 186 11.34 -5.38 6.83
N THR A 187 10.26 -5.18 6.07
CA THR A 187 9.52 -6.30 5.46
C THR A 187 10.40 -7.07 4.47
N SER A 188 11.16 -6.36 3.62
CA SER A 188 12.09 -6.98 2.65
C SER A 188 13.23 -7.74 3.34
N PHE A 189 13.93 -7.12 4.30
CA PHE A 189 15.05 -7.78 4.99
C PHE A 189 14.62 -9.04 5.74
N VAL A 190 13.49 -9.01 6.44
CA VAL A 190 12.99 -10.20 7.16
C VAL A 190 12.57 -11.29 6.18
N ALA A 191 11.91 -10.96 5.07
CA ALA A 191 11.57 -11.94 4.03
C ALA A 191 12.82 -12.56 3.37
N GLU A 192 13.85 -11.75 3.14
CA GLU A 192 15.13 -12.19 2.57
C GLU A 192 15.87 -13.15 3.54
N ASP A 193 15.98 -12.78 4.81
CA ASP A 193 16.59 -13.63 5.86
C ASP A 193 15.89 -14.98 6.02
N ILE A 194 14.56 -15.00 6.01
CA ILE A 194 13.78 -16.26 6.06
C ILE A 194 14.09 -17.12 4.83
N SER A 195 14.18 -16.52 3.64
CA SER A 195 14.50 -17.25 2.41
C SER A 195 15.91 -17.86 2.44
N LYS A 196 16.89 -17.14 2.99
CA LYS A 196 18.26 -17.64 3.19
C LYS A 196 18.30 -18.75 4.23
N TYR A 197 17.58 -18.63 5.34
CA TYR A 197 17.52 -19.65 6.39
C TYR A 197 16.92 -20.97 5.86
N VAL A 198 15.76 -20.92 5.18
CA VAL A 198 15.11 -22.11 4.59
C VAL A 198 16.00 -22.77 3.52
N THR A 199 16.68 -21.97 2.71
CA THR A 199 17.61 -22.48 1.68
C THR A 199 18.85 -23.11 2.31
N GLY A 200 19.45 -22.49 3.33
CA GLY A 200 20.59 -23.01 4.06
C GLY A 200 20.30 -24.32 4.79
N GLN A 201 19.11 -24.43 5.41
CA GLN A 201 18.66 -25.66 6.06
C GLN A 201 18.41 -26.78 5.04
N SER A 202 17.87 -26.46 3.86
CA SER A 202 17.69 -27.44 2.75
C SER A 202 19.02 -27.91 2.16
N ILE A 203 20.04 -27.05 2.08
CA ILE A 203 21.39 -27.41 1.62
C ILE A 203 22.10 -28.26 2.67
N SER A 204 22.06 -27.85 3.94
CA SER A 204 22.69 -28.59 5.04
C SER A 204 22.01 -29.94 5.32
N GLY A 205 20.70 -30.05 5.10
CA GLY A 205 19.95 -31.30 5.24
C GLY A 205 20.18 -32.31 4.10
N ARG A 206 20.66 -31.86 2.92
CA ARG A 206 20.97 -32.74 1.78
C ARG A 206 22.37 -33.38 1.86
N GLY A 207 23.19 -32.98 2.84
CA GLY A 207 24.53 -33.53 3.08
C GLY A 207 24.63 -34.54 4.24
N LEU A 208 23.52 -34.88 4.90
CA LEU A 208 23.48 -35.76 6.08
C LEU A 208 22.30 -36.74 5.99
N GLN A 209 22.28 -37.56 4.93
CA GLN A 209 21.34 -38.66 4.79
C GLN A 209 22.05 -40.01 4.59
N GLU A 210 22.95 -40.33 5.52
CA GLU A 210 23.33 -41.70 5.87
C GLU A 210 24.04 -41.68 7.24
N GLU A 211 23.26 -41.80 8.32
CA GLU A 211 23.51 -42.69 9.48
C GLU A 211 22.52 -42.44 10.64
N ASN A 212 22.17 -43.54 11.32
CA ASN A 212 21.48 -43.59 12.62
C ASN A 212 20.06 -43.03 12.73
N PHE A 213 19.12 -43.78 12.13
CA PHE A 213 17.69 -43.72 12.44
C PHE A 213 17.37 -44.48 13.75
N LYS A 214 17.62 -43.85 14.91
CA LYS A 214 17.08 -44.19 16.25
C LYS A 214 17.34 -43.03 17.23
N ASP A 215 16.49 -42.89 18.25
CA ASP A 215 16.57 -41.90 19.35
C ASP A 215 16.47 -40.40 19.02
N LYS A 216 15.53 -40.02 18.13
CA LYS A 216 15.07 -38.60 18.06
C LYS A 216 13.57 -38.41 17.81
N GLN A 217 12.75 -39.15 18.54
CA GLN A 217 11.28 -39.08 18.46
C GLN A 217 10.59 -38.51 19.74
N VAL A 218 11.29 -37.71 20.55
CA VAL A 218 10.70 -37.03 21.73
C VAL A 218 11.28 -35.61 21.91
N THR A 219 11.00 -34.69 20.97
CA THR A 219 10.92 -33.21 21.17
C THR A 219 10.58 -32.52 19.84
N SER A 220 9.35 -32.67 19.35
CA SER A 220 8.88 -32.02 18.11
C SER A 220 7.91 -30.85 18.35
N GLU A 221 7.90 -30.28 19.56
CA GLU A 221 6.96 -29.20 19.92
C GLU A 221 7.61 -28.04 20.70
N MET A 222 8.95 -27.93 20.67
CA MET A 222 9.57 -26.62 20.91
C MET A 222 9.44 -25.79 19.64
N VAL A 223 8.68 -24.70 19.72
CA VAL A 223 8.68 -23.64 18.70
C VAL A 223 10.13 -23.14 18.55
N GLU A 224 10.80 -23.58 17.49
CA GLU A 224 12.17 -23.16 17.18
C GLU A 224 12.16 -21.66 16.88
N ARG A 225 12.47 -20.84 17.91
CA ARG A 225 12.42 -19.39 17.79
C ARG A 225 13.45 -18.93 16.77
N LEU A 226 12.99 -18.44 15.62
CA LEU A 226 13.88 -18.03 14.54
C LEU A 226 14.89 -16.97 15.05
N ARG A 227 16.19 -17.27 14.92
CA ARG A 227 17.29 -16.39 15.29
C ARG A 227 17.64 -15.46 14.12
N LEU A 228 16.81 -14.45 13.88
CA LEU A 228 17.01 -13.50 12.78
C LEU A 228 17.71 -12.22 13.24
N PRO A 229 18.99 -11.97 12.87
CA PRO A 229 19.67 -10.73 13.25
C PRO A 229 19.02 -9.49 12.62
N SER A 230 18.40 -9.62 11.44
CA SER A 230 17.60 -8.56 10.78
C SER A 230 16.46 -8.01 11.64
N VAL A 231 15.88 -8.84 12.52
CA VAL A 231 14.80 -8.41 13.41
C VAL A 231 15.34 -7.46 14.49
N SER A 232 16.50 -7.76 15.07
CA SER A 232 17.09 -6.86 16.08
C SER A 232 17.68 -5.59 15.48
N THR A 233 18.24 -5.62 14.27
CA THR A 233 18.72 -4.41 13.59
C THR A 233 17.57 -3.51 13.18
N ALA A 234 16.47 -4.07 12.67
CA ALA A 234 15.25 -3.32 12.37
C ALA A 234 14.63 -2.68 13.62
N LEU A 235 14.58 -3.40 14.75
CA LEU A 235 14.07 -2.86 16.02
C LEU A 235 14.96 -1.74 16.58
N LEU A 236 16.29 -1.88 16.53
CA LEU A 236 17.21 -0.83 16.97
C LEU A 236 17.09 0.42 16.08
N LEU A 237 17.03 0.22 14.76
CA LEU A 237 16.84 1.31 13.80
C LEU A 237 15.50 2.02 14.01
N ALA A 238 14.43 1.27 14.28
CA ALA A 238 13.11 1.81 14.59
C ALA A 238 13.10 2.63 15.90
N ALA A 239 13.75 2.14 16.95
CA ALA A 239 13.90 2.88 18.20
C ALA A 239 14.74 4.16 18.01
N ALA A 240 15.82 4.11 17.23
CA ALA A 240 16.65 5.27 16.93
C ALA A 240 15.89 6.32 16.09
N ILE A 241 15.24 5.92 14.99
CA ILE A 241 14.42 6.82 14.17
C ILE A 241 13.28 7.41 15.00
N GLY A 242 12.58 6.60 15.78
CA GLY A 242 11.46 7.06 16.59
C GLY A 242 11.85 8.01 17.73
N THR A 243 13.03 7.86 18.34
CA THR A 243 13.54 8.83 19.32
C THR A 243 14.01 10.13 18.66
N ILE A 244 14.63 10.07 17.48
CA ILE A 244 14.95 11.26 16.67
C ILE A 244 13.67 12.00 16.25
N GLU A 245 12.65 11.27 15.80
CA GLU A 245 11.33 11.82 15.45
C GLU A 245 10.67 12.50 16.66
N ALA A 246 10.70 11.85 17.83
CA ALA A 246 10.18 12.42 19.07
C ALA A 246 10.89 13.73 19.47
N VAL A 247 12.22 13.75 19.46
CA VAL A 247 13.01 14.95 19.79
C VAL A 247 12.78 16.07 18.77
N ALA A 248 12.73 15.74 17.47
CA ALA A 248 12.47 16.70 16.40
C ALA A 248 11.06 17.29 16.48
N LEU A 249 10.04 16.48 16.78
CA LEU A 249 8.66 16.96 16.99
C LEU A 249 8.53 17.79 18.26
N PHE A 250 9.15 17.38 19.36
CA PHE A 250 9.08 18.08 20.66
C PHE A 250 9.76 19.45 20.61
N LEU A 251 10.99 19.54 20.09
CA LEU A 251 11.73 20.80 19.97
C LEU A 251 11.25 21.64 18.77
N GLY A 252 10.77 20.99 17.71
CA GLY A 252 10.29 21.64 16.49
C GLY A 252 8.81 22.03 16.50
N ALA A 253 8.05 21.73 17.57
CA ALA A 253 6.60 21.96 17.62
C ALA A 253 6.21 23.39 17.22
N GLY A 254 6.91 24.40 17.76
CA GLY A 254 6.71 25.80 17.41
C GLY A 254 7.05 26.13 15.93
N LEU A 255 8.09 25.52 15.37
CA LEU A 255 8.45 25.69 13.95
C LEU A 255 7.37 25.12 13.03
N PHE A 256 6.92 23.89 13.30
CA PHE A 256 5.93 23.21 12.46
C PHE A 256 4.56 23.90 12.51
N LEU A 257 4.15 24.43 13.67
CA LEU A 257 2.93 25.23 13.78
C LEU A 257 3.01 26.56 13.01
N ASN A 258 4.19 27.20 12.96
CA ASN A 258 4.42 28.36 12.10
C ASN A 258 4.33 27.99 10.60
N MET A 259 4.84 26.82 10.19
CA MET A 259 4.72 26.31 8.81
C MET A 259 3.26 26.02 8.42
N MET A 260 2.47 25.45 9.35
CA MET A 260 1.02 25.31 9.19
C MET A 260 0.28 26.66 9.16
N GLY A 261 0.97 27.76 9.45
CA GLY A 261 0.42 29.12 9.40
C GLY A 261 -0.50 29.46 10.57
N VAL A 262 -0.33 28.80 11.73
CA VAL A 262 -1.04 29.16 12.96
C VAL A 262 -0.42 30.44 13.54
N PRO A 263 -1.13 31.58 13.60
CA PRO A 263 -0.56 32.83 14.11
C PRO A 263 -0.18 32.73 15.60
N LEU A 264 0.88 33.44 16.01
CA LEU A 264 1.31 33.49 17.41
C LEU A 264 0.23 34.02 18.36
N ALA A 265 -0.61 34.94 17.90
CA ALA A 265 -1.73 35.52 18.64
C ALA A 265 -3.02 34.64 18.62
N SER A 266 -3.01 33.49 17.93
CA SER A 266 -4.20 32.64 17.84
C SER A 266 -4.42 31.86 19.14
N PRO A 267 -5.64 31.78 19.69
CA PRO A 267 -5.91 31.04 20.93
C PRO A 267 -5.57 29.55 20.83
N MET A 268 -5.57 28.98 19.62
CA MET A 268 -5.19 27.59 19.37
C MET A 268 -3.66 27.35 19.43
N ARG A 269 -2.83 28.40 19.46
CA ARG A 269 -1.37 28.26 19.31
C ARG A 269 -0.72 27.49 20.46
N TYR A 270 -1.08 27.84 21.70
CA TYR A 270 -0.54 27.20 22.91
C TYR A 270 -1.06 25.76 23.10
N PRO A 271 -2.37 25.46 23.01
CA PRO A 271 -2.86 24.09 23.11
C PRO A 271 -2.36 23.18 21.97
N SER A 272 -2.14 23.72 20.76
CA SER A 272 -1.52 22.97 19.66
C SER A 272 -0.08 22.56 19.98
N GLU A 273 0.72 23.49 20.52
CA GLU A 273 2.13 23.21 20.84
C GLU A 273 2.24 22.19 21.96
N LEU A 274 1.45 22.35 23.03
CA LEU A 274 1.36 21.38 24.12
C LEU A 274 0.92 20.00 23.63
N PHE A 275 -0.15 19.91 22.82
CA PHE A 275 -0.63 18.63 22.30
C PHE A 275 0.39 17.97 21.35
N LEU A 276 1.05 18.74 20.49
CA LEU A 276 2.07 18.22 19.56
C LEU A 276 3.30 17.71 20.31
N SER A 277 3.82 18.48 21.27
CA SER A 277 4.97 18.08 22.09
C SER A 277 4.65 16.86 22.97
N LEU A 278 3.44 16.75 23.50
CA LEU A 278 3.02 15.51 24.17
C LEU A 278 2.96 14.34 23.19
N ARG A 279 2.25 14.48 22.06
CA ARG A 279 2.11 13.42 21.05
C ARG A 279 3.45 12.95 20.49
N ALA A 280 4.47 13.81 20.44
CA ALA A 280 5.84 13.45 20.08
C ALA A 280 6.40 12.28 20.92
N LEU A 281 6.05 12.19 22.21
CA LEU A 281 6.47 11.10 23.10
C LEU A 281 5.90 9.72 22.71
N GLY A 282 4.85 9.70 21.88
CA GLY A 282 4.28 8.48 21.29
C GLY A 282 4.98 8.04 20.00
N ALA A 283 5.77 8.90 19.35
CA ALA A 283 6.48 8.55 18.11
C ALA A 283 7.35 7.28 18.22
N PRO A 284 8.16 7.05 19.29
CA PRO A 284 8.99 5.84 19.39
C PRO A 284 8.15 4.56 19.40
N ALA A 285 7.01 4.57 20.09
CA ALA A 285 6.08 3.45 20.13
C ALA A 285 5.43 3.18 18.76
N VAL A 286 5.09 4.24 18.00
CA VAL A 286 4.54 4.11 16.63
C VAL A 286 5.59 3.54 15.67
N VAL A 287 6.83 4.05 15.67
CA VAL A 287 7.90 3.59 14.78
C VAL A 287 8.26 2.12 15.06
N VAL A 288 8.43 1.76 16.33
CA VAL A 288 8.68 0.37 16.75
C VAL A 288 7.52 -0.54 16.40
N SER A 289 6.27 -0.12 16.63
CA SER A 289 5.09 -0.88 16.22
C SER A 289 5.09 -1.16 14.72
N LEU A 290 5.37 -0.16 13.88
CA LEU A 290 5.40 -0.30 12.43
C LEU A 290 6.53 -1.24 11.97
N ALA A 291 7.72 -1.17 12.59
CA ALA A 291 8.79 -2.13 12.32
C ALA A 291 8.37 -3.57 12.67
N VAL A 292 7.78 -3.80 13.85
CA VAL A 292 7.27 -5.14 14.23
C VAL A 292 6.17 -5.62 13.28
N GLN A 293 5.27 -4.75 12.81
CA GLN A 293 4.30 -5.12 11.78
C GLN A 293 4.99 -5.53 10.46
N GLY A 294 6.09 -4.88 10.07
CA GLY A 294 6.91 -5.27 8.93
C GLY A 294 7.54 -6.66 9.10
N VAL A 295 8.07 -6.95 10.30
CA VAL A 295 8.59 -8.28 10.67
C VAL A 295 7.50 -9.35 10.53
N PHE A 296 6.31 -9.13 11.10
CA PHE A 296 5.19 -10.07 10.98
C PHE A 296 4.69 -10.25 9.54
N ARG A 297 4.65 -9.18 8.73
CA ARG A 297 4.36 -9.28 7.29
C ARG A 297 5.43 -10.10 6.55
N GLY A 298 6.70 -9.99 6.93
CA GLY A 298 7.78 -10.87 6.47
C GLY A 298 7.56 -12.34 6.84
N PHE A 299 7.08 -12.61 8.07
CA PHE A 299 6.60 -13.95 8.50
C PHE A 299 5.30 -14.41 7.81
N LYS A 300 4.71 -13.61 6.91
CA LYS A 300 3.40 -13.82 6.29
C LYS A 300 2.23 -13.91 7.29
N ASP A 301 2.40 -13.40 8.51
CA ASP A 301 1.33 -13.27 9.50
C ASP A 301 0.77 -11.85 9.51
N THR A 302 -0.42 -11.69 8.96
CA THR A 302 -1.18 -10.43 8.99
C THR A 302 -2.22 -10.37 10.10
N LYS A 303 -2.50 -11.50 10.79
CA LYS A 303 -3.53 -11.58 11.84
C LYS A 303 -3.02 -11.03 13.17
N THR A 304 -1.82 -11.43 13.59
CA THR A 304 -1.24 -11.00 14.87
C THR A 304 -1.05 -9.47 14.93
N PRO A 305 -0.53 -8.80 13.88
CA PRO A 305 -0.53 -7.34 13.79
C PRO A 305 -1.90 -6.68 13.96
N LEU A 306 -2.90 -7.18 13.23
CA LEU A 306 -4.25 -6.60 13.22
C LEU A 306 -4.91 -6.67 14.60
N LEU A 307 -4.77 -7.79 15.31
CA LEU A 307 -5.31 -7.96 16.66
C LEU A 307 -4.63 -7.02 17.66
N CYS A 308 -3.30 -6.90 17.63
CA CYS A 308 -2.58 -6.02 18.56
C CYS A 308 -2.93 -4.53 18.34
N VAL A 309 -3.04 -4.09 17.07
CA VAL A 309 -3.45 -2.72 16.73
C VAL A 309 -4.92 -2.48 17.09
N GLY A 310 -5.82 -3.43 16.82
CA GLY A 310 -7.23 -3.33 17.19
C GLY A 310 -7.45 -3.22 18.71
N LEU A 311 -6.74 -4.02 19.51
CA LEU A 311 -6.74 -3.90 20.98
C LEU A 311 -6.15 -2.56 21.45
N GLY A 312 -5.09 -2.08 20.78
CA GLY A 312 -4.54 -0.76 21.00
C GLY A 312 -5.57 0.35 20.78
N ASN A 313 -6.23 0.36 19.63
CA ASN A 313 -7.25 1.36 19.30
C ASN A 313 -8.50 1.27 20.21
N LEU A 314 -8.91 0.07 20.61
CA LEU A 314 -9.95 -0.13 21.62
C LEU A 314 -9.53 0.44 22.99
N SER A 315 -8.26 0.25 23.39
CA SER A 315 -7.73 0.87 24.61
C SER A 315 -7.72 2.39 24.52
N ALA A 316 -7.40 2.98 23.35
CA ALA A 316 -7.48 4.42 23.13
C ALA A 316 -8.90 4.94 23.38
N VAL A 317 -9.90 4.28 22.76
CA VAL A 317 -11.33 4.62 22.91
C VAL A 317 -11.80 4.56 24.37
N PHE A 318 -11.26 3.65 25.18
CA PHE A 318 -11.58 3.56 26.60
C PHE A 318 -10.82 4.59 27.47
N LEU A 319 -9.52 4.75 27.26
CA LEU A 319 -8.69 5.67 28.04
C LEU A 319 -9.10 7.13 27.83
N LEU A 320 -9.50 7.51 26.62
CA LEU A 320 -9.75 8.91 26.26
C LEU A 320 -10.86 9.58 27.09
N PRO A 321 -12.10 9.07 27.22
CA PRO A 321 -13.11 9.68 28.08
C PRO A 321 -12.74 9.66 29.58
N VAL A 322 -11.98 8.64 30.02
CA VAL A 322 -11.49 8.56 31.41
C VAL A 322 -10.51 9.70 31.70
N LEU A 323 -9.47 9.88 30.87
CA LEU A 323 -8.46 10.91 31.08
C LEU A 323 -9.00 12.33 30.80
N VAL A 324 -9.86 12.48 29.80
CA VAL A 324 -10.42 13.78 29.40
C VAL A 324 -11.46 14.29 30.42
N TYR A 325 -12.44 13.47 30.79
CA TYR A 325 -13.57 13.91 31.64
C TYR A 325 -13.44 13.51 33.11
N SER A 326 -12.94 12.31 33.43
CA SER A 326 -12.89 11.85 34.83
C SER A 326 -11.70 12.47 35.58
N PHE A 327 -10.54 12.57 34.92
CA PHE A 327 -9.36 13.26 35.46
C PHE A 327 -9.27 14.74 35.06
N GLN A 328 -10.24 15.26 34.27
CA GLN A 328 -10.33 16.66 33.84
C GLN A 328 -9.06 17.21 33.16
N LEU A 329 -8.26 16.34 32.52
CA LEU A 329 -6.99 16.73 31.88
C LEU A 329 -7.19 17.39 30.49
N GLY A 330 -8.43 17.49 30.01
CA GLY A 330 -8.77 18.14 28.74
C GLY A 330 -7.94 17.61 27.56
N VAL A 331 -7.39 18.53 26.75
CA VAL A 331 -6.55 18.24 25.57
C VAL A 331 -5.29 17.45 25.93
N THR A 332 -4.69 17.71 27.10
CA THR A 332 -3.56 16.93 27.62
C THR A 332 -3.97 15.49 27.92
N GLY A 333 -5.17 15.26 28.45
CA GLY A 333 -5.75 13.94 28.67
C GLY A 333 -5.90 13.14 27.37
N ALA A 334 -6.39 13.79 26.31
CA ALA A 334 -6.50 13.17 24.98
C ALA A 334 -5.12 12.78 24.42
N ALA A 335 -4.12 13.66 24.50
CA ALA A 335 -2.75 13.33 24.07
C ALA A 335 -2.18 12.13 24.83
N ILE A 336 -2.32 12.10 26.16
CA ILE A 336 -1.82 11.01 27.02
C ILE A 336 -2.52 9.70 26.72
N ALA A 337 -3.85 9.69 26.52
CA ALA A 337 -4.60 8.49 26.15
C ALA A 337 -4.10 7.88 24.83
N THR A 338 -3.87 8.73 23.81
CA THR A 338 -3.35 8.29 22.50
C THR A 338 -1.88 7.87 22.54
N ILE A 339 -1.07 8.39 23.47
CA ILE A 339 0.30 7.90 23.71
C ILE A 339 0.26 6.54 24.44
N ALA A 340 -0.56 6.40 25.48
CA ALA A 340 -0.69 5.17 26.25
C ALA A 340 -1.15 4.00 25.38
N SER A 341 -2.14 4.20 24.50
CA SER A 341 -2.59 3.18 23.55
C SER A 341 -1.52 2.79 22.53
N GLN A 342 -0.68 3.74 22.10
CA GLN A 342 0.48 3.46 21.22
C GLN A 342 1.53 2.60 21.94
N TYR A 343 1.82 2.87 23.23
CA TYR A 343 2.71 2.01 24.03
C TYR A 343 2.10 0.63 24.33
N ILE A 344 0.79 0.54 24.59
CA ILE A 344 0.07 -0.75 24.71
C ILE A 344 0.21 -1.55 23.41
N THR A 345 0.00 -0.91 22.25
CA THR A 345 0.16 -1.53 20.93
C THR A 345 1.59 -2.05 20.72
N ALA A 346 2.59 -1.22 21.01
CA ALA A 346 4.00 -1.58 20.89
C ALA A 346 4.37 -2.75 21.81
N PHE A 347 3.89 -2.74 23.05
CA PHE A 347 4.10 -3.81 24.02
C PHE A 347 3.48 -5.13 23.54
N LEU A 348 2.21 -5.13 23.12
CA LEU A 348 1.52 -6.33 22.62
C LEU A 348 2.20 -6.92 21.37
N LEU A 349 2.68 -6.05 20.47
CA LEU A 349 3.44 -6.44 19.28
C LEU A 349 4.81 -7.05 19.64
N LEU A 350 5.60 -6.39 20.51
CA LEU A 350 6.90 -6.88 20.96
C LEU A 350 6.78 -8.19 21.77
N TRP A 351 5.77 -8.30 22.63
CA TRP A 351 5.45 -9.52 23.37
C TRP A 351 5.13 -10.69 22.43
N SER A 352 4.29 -10.43 21.43
CA SER A 352 3.94 -11.42 20.39
C SER A 352 5.16 -11.82 19.55
N LEU A 353 6.08 -10.89 19.29
CA LEU A 353 7.32 -11.15 18.56
C LEU A 353 8.32 -11.97 19.41
N GLY A 354 8.48 -11.66 20.70
CA GLY A 354 9.38 -12.38 21.61
C GLY A 354 8.98 -13.84 21.86
N LYS A 355 7.71 -14.20 21.61
CA LYS A 355 7.27 -15.60 21.56
C LYS A 355 7.75 -16.37 20.32
N ARG A 356 8.10 -15.68 19.23
CA ARG A 356 8.45 -16.29 17.92
C ARG A 356 9.91 -16.13 17.51
N ALA A 357 10.59 -15.07 17.95
CA ALA A 357 11.98 -14.79 17.62
C ALA A 357 12.78 -14.48 18.88
N VAL A 358 14.05 -14.90 18.92
CA VAL A 358 15.00 -14.44 19.95
C VAL A 358 15.66 -13.16 19.47
N ILE A 359 15.61 -12.11 20.28
CA ILE A 359 16.33 -10.86 20.02
C ILE A 359 17.81 -11.09 20.35
N LEU A 360 18.65 -11.21 19.32
CA LEU A 360 20.11 -11.32 19.44
C LEU A 360 20.77 -9.92 19.28
N PRO A 361 21.98 -9.69 19.82
CA PRO A 361 22.69 -8.43 19.63
C PRO A 361 22.90 -8.13 18.13
N PRO A 362 22.70 -6.88 17.69
CA PRO A 362 22.68 -6.52 16.27
C PRO A 362 24.08 -6.52 15.65
N LYS A 363 24.18 -6.99 14.40
CA LYS A 363 25.33 -6.76 13.51
C LYS A 363 24.97 -5.65 12.53
N ILE A 364 25.83 -4.62 12.43
CA ILE A 364 25.53 -3.37 11.70
C ILE A 364 25.97 -3.43 10.22
N GLU A 365 26.67 -4.49 9.80
CA GLU A 365 27.53 -4.47 8.61
C GLU A 365 26.82 -4.71 7.26
N ASP A 366 25.59 -5.23 7.22
CA ASP A 366 24.88 -5.60 5.96
C ASP A 366 23.81 -4.59 5.48
N LEU A 367 23.96 -3.30 5.81
CA LEU A 367 22.98 -2.26 5.43
C LEU A 367 23.11 -1.79 3.96
N GLN A 368 22.69 -2.61 3.00
CA GLN A 368 22.63 -2.24 1.57
C GLN A 368 21.46 -1.30 1.22
N PHE A 369 21.53 -0.04 1.68
CA PHE A 369 20.53 1.01 1.42
C PHE A 369 20.30 1.31 -0.08
N GLY A 370 21.35 1.24 -0.90
CA GLY A 370 21.34 1.78 -2.27
C GLY A 370 20.38 1.09 -3.26
N GLY A 371 20.21 -0.24 -3.15
CA GLY A 371 19.37 -1.00 -4.07
C GLY A 371 17.87 -0.75 -3.89
N TYR A 372 17.41 -0.75 -2.64
CA TYR A 372 16.00 -0.64 -2.30
C TYR A 372 15.44 0.78 -2.47
N ILE A 373 16.25 1.83 -2.23
CA ILE A 373 15.82 3.24 -2.44
C ILE A 373 15.34 3.48 -3.87
N LYS A 374 15.94 2.84 -4.88
CA LYS A 374 15.59 3.06 -6.30
C LYS A 374 14.20 2.52 -6.69
N SER A 375 13.73 1.45 -6.02
CA SER A 375 12.38 0.89 -6.25
C SER A 375 11.35 1.49 -5.29
N GLY A 376 11.70 1.63 -4.01
CA GLY A 376 10.85 2.27 -3.00
C GLY A 376 10.58 3.74 -3.27
N GLY A 377 11.53 4.47 -3.87
CA GLY A 377 11.45 5.92 -4.11
C GLY A 377 10.21 6.37 -4.89
N LEU A 378 9.70 5.57 -5.83
CA LEU A 378 8.45 5.88 -6.56
C LEU A 378 7.22 5.78 -5.64
N LEU A 379 7.14 4.74 -4.81
CA LEU A 379 6.05 4.57 -3.84
C LEU A 379 6.13 5.61 -2.72
N LEU A 380 7.34 6.03 -2.34
CA LEU A 380 7.55 7.15 -1.42
C LEU A 380 7.12 8.48 -2.04
N GLY A 381 7.49 8.76 -3.28
CA GLY A 381 7.04 9.96 -4.01
C GLY A 381 5.51 10.04 -4.15
N ARG A 382 4.86 8.91 -4.46
CA ARG A 382 3.39 8.77 -4.44
C ARG A 382 2.82 9.16 -3.07
N THR A 383 3.34 8.55 -2.02
CA THR A 383 2.81 8.70 -0.65
C THR A 383 3.02 10.12 -0.13
N LEU A 384 4.21 10.68 -0.33
CA LEU A 384 4.53 12.07 -0.02
C LEU A 384 3.60 13.05 -0.74
N SER A 385 3.31 12.83 -2.02
CA SER A 385 2.42 13.70 -2.77
C SER A 385 1.02 13.78 -2.14
N VAL A 386 0.43 12.63 -1.77
CA VAL A 386 -0.86 12.59 -1.06
C VAL A 386 -0.78 13.32 0.29
N LEU A 387 0.26 13.04 1.08
CA LEU A 387 0.41 13.60 2.43
C LEU A 387 0.64 15.11 2.40
N VAL A 388 1.45 15.61 1.47
CA VAL A 388 1.69 17.05 1.27
C VAL A 388 0.40 17.75 0.86
N THR A 389 -0.37 17.21 -0.10
CA THR A 389 -1.64 17.83 -0.51
C THR A 389 -2.67 17.87 0.63
N MET A 390 -2.81 16.79 1.41
CA MET A 390 -3.69 16.75 2.59
C MET A 390 -3.25 17.71 3.70
N THR A 391 -1.94 17.77 3.97
CA THR A 391 -1.38 18.67 4.99
C THR A 391 -1.48 20.13 4.58
N LEU A 392 -1.32 20.44 3.28
CA LEU A 392 -1.58 21.77 2.74
C LEU A 392 -3.06 22.15 2.89
N GLY A 393 -3.99 21.24 2.62
CA GLY A 393 -5.42 21.47 2.91
C GLY A 393 -5.66 21.84 4.37
N THR A 394 -5.08 21.07 5.29
CA THR A 394 -5.16 21.32 6.74
C THR A 394 -4.49 22.65 7.15
N SER A 395 -3.33 22.98 6.58
CA SER A 395 -2.61 24.25 6.77
C SER A 395 -3.44 25.45 6.31
N MET A 396 -4.09 25.33 5.15
CA MET A 396 -4.97 26.39 4.64
C MET A 396 -6.24 26.54 5.48
N ALA A 397 -6.79 25.45 6.03
CA ALA A 397 -7.90 25.51 6.98
C ALA A 397 -7.49 26.14 8.32
N ALA A 398 -6.31 25.81 8.86
CA ALA A 398 -5.76 26.40 10.08
C ALA A 398 -5.61 27.93 9.98
N ARG A 399 -5.23 28.43 8.81
CA ARG A 399 -5.10 29.87 8.50
C ARG A 399 -6.45 30.62 8.46
N GLN A 400 -7.58 29.92 8.32
CA GLN A 400 -8.92 30.52 8.42
C GLN A 400 -9.38 30.69 9.89
N GLY A 401 -8.59 30.24 10.86
CA GLY A 401 -8.84 30.39 12.29
C GLY A 401 -9.48 29.17 12.97
N PRO A 402 -9.61 29.20 14.31
CA PRO A 402 -9.96 28.01 15.10
C PRO A 402 -11.30 27.37 14.73
N LEU A 403 -12.38 28.15 14.59
CA LEU A 403 -13.71 27.63 14.25
C LEU A 403 -13.73 26.91 12.88
N ALA A 404 -13.06 27.49 11.89
CA ALA A 404 -12.96 26.91 10.55
C ALA A 404 -12.12 25.62 10.54
N MET A 405 -11.03 25.59 11.31
CA MET A 405 -10.17 24.41 11.45
C MET A 405 -10.85 23.28 12.24
N ALA A 406 -11.60 23.60 13.30
CA ALA A 406 -12.42 22.63 14.03
C ALA A 406 -13.47 21.99 13.12
N ALA A 407 -14.19 22.80 12.34
CA ALA A 407 -15.15 22.30 11.35
C ALA A 407 -14.48 21.48 10.24
N HIS A 408 -13.28 21.89 9.78
CA HIS A 408 -12.49 21.12 8.82
C HIS A 408 -12.12 19.75 9.37
N GLN A 409 -11.68 19.66 10.64
CA GLN A 409 -11.31 18.40 11.29
C GLN A 409 -12.49 17.41 11.35
N ILE A 410 -13.68 17.85 11.75
CA ILE A 410 -14.89 17.00 11.79
C ILE A 410 -15.22 16.47 10.39
N CYS A 411 -15.30 17.38 9.41
CA CYS A 411 -15.61 17.05 8.03
C CYS A 411 -14.57 16.11 7.41
N LEU A 412 -13.28 16.35 7.64
CA LEU A 412 -12.17 15.53 7.13
C LEU A 412 -12.20 14.13 7.74
N GLN A 413 -12.50 14.00 9.04
CA GLN A 413 -12.53 12.70 9.70
C GLN A 413 -13.71 11.84 9.24
N VAL A 414 -14.90 12.43 9.09
CA VAL A 414 -16.08 11.72 8.51
C VAL A 414 -15.82 11.35 7.05
N TRP A 415 -15.25 12.27 6.27
CA TRP A 415 -14.90 12.05 4.87
C TRP A 415 -13.89 10.92 4.67
N LEU A 416 -12.85 10.82 5.53
CA LEU A 416 -11.89 9.71 5.54
C LEU A 416 -12.55 8.40 5.96
N ALA A 417 -13.31 8.39 7.06
CA ALA A 417 -13.92 7.18 7.61
C ALA A 417 -14.90 6.51 6.62
N VAL A 418 -15.70 7.32 5.90
CA VAL A 418 -16.61 6.80 4.87
C VAL A 418 -15.87 6.36 3.60
N SER A 419 -14.81 7.07 3.23
CA SER A 419 -13.98 6.70 2.06
C SER A 419 -13.32 5.32 2.20
N LEU A 420 -13.00 4.89 3.42
CA LEU A 420 -12.35 3.60 3.70
C LEU A 420 -13.25 2.38 3.38
N LEU A 421 -14.57 2.54 3.33
CA LEU A 421 -15.46 1.51 2.80
C LEU A 421 -15.18 1.20 1.32
N SER A 422 -14.73 2.21 0.55
CA SER A 422 -14.33 2.06 -0.85
C SER A 422 -12.91 1.50 -1.00
N ASP A 423 -12.02 1.76 -0.04
CA ASP A 423 -10.65 1.22 -0.04
C ASP A 423 -10.64 -0.30 0.17
N ALA A 424 -11.48 -0.82 1.08
CA ALA A 424 -11.66 -2.26 1.28
C ALA A 424 -12.20 -2.97 0.02
N LEU A 425 -13.06 -2.31 -0.76
CA LEU A 425 -13.53 -2.79 -2.06
C LEU A 425 -12.40 -2.78 -3.10
N ALA A 426 -11.60 -1.72 -3.14
CA ALA A 426 -10.46 -1.59 -4.04
C ALA A 426 -9.38 -2.65 -3.79
N LEU A 427 -9.07 -2.94 -2.52
CA LEU A 427 -8.12 -3.98 -2.10
C LEU A 427 -8.62 -5.39 -2.46
N SER A 428 -9.93 -5.62 -2.37
CA SER A 428 -10.54 -6.89 -2.80
C SER A 428 -10.46 -7.07 -4.33
N ALA A 429 -10.71 -6.00 -5.08
CA ALA A 429 -10.55 -5.99 -6.54
C ALA A 429 -9.08 -6.19 -6.96
N GLN A 430 -8.15 -5.53 -6.27
CA GLN A 430 -6.70 -5.68 -6.46
C GLN A 430 -6.27 -7.15 -6.37
N ALA A 431 -6.73 -7.88 -5.35
CA ALA A 431 -6.40 -9.29 -5.15
C ALA A 431 -6.94 -10.19 -6.27
N LEU A 432 -8.20 -10.00 -6.68
CA LEU A 432 -8.82 -10.78 -7.76
C LEU A 432 -8.17 -10.51 -9.12
N ILE A 433 -7.85 -9.24 -9.42
CA ILE A 433 -7.18 -8.84 -10.66
C ILE A 433 -5.75 -9.37 -10.68
N ALA A 434 -4.98 -9.26 -9.59
CA ALA A 434 -3.63 -9.81 -9.53
C ALA A 434 -3.60 -11.32 -9.80
N SER A 435 -4.57 -12.08 -9.26
CA SER A 435 -4.67 -13.52 -9.50
C SER A 435 -5.09 -13.85 -10.95
N SER A 436 -6.08 -13.16 -11.49
CA SER A 436 -6.59 -13.41 -12.85
C SER A 436 -5.59 -12.96 -13.93
N PHE A 437 -4.92 -11.83 -13.71
CA PHE A 437 -3.87 -11.32 -14.60
C PHE A 437 -2.63 -12.22 -14.60
N ALA A 438 -2.23 -12.77 -13.45
CA ALA A 438 -1.15 -13.76 -13.37
C ALA A 438 -1.47 -15.10 -14.08
N LYS A 439 -2.77 -15.42 -14.24
CA LYS A 439 -3.25 -16.56 -15.04
C LYS A 439 -3.48 -16.23 -16.52
N CYS A 440 -3.20 -14.99 -16.95
CA CYS A 440 -3.53 -14.45 -18.28
C CYS A 440 -5.03 -14.50 -18.64
N ASP A 441 -5.93 -14.57 -17.66
CA ASP A 441 -7.38 -14.54 -17.89
C ASP A 441 -7.88 -13.09 -18.01
N TYR A 442 -7.59 -12.49 -19.16
CA TYR A 442 -7.94 -11.11 -19.48
C TYR A 442 -9.46 -10.87 -19.56
N ASN A 443 -10.24 -11.91 -19.92
CA ASN A 443 -11.70 -11.84 -19.92
C ASN A 443 -12.22 -11.66 -18.48
N ARG A 444 -11.73 -12.46 -17.53
CA ARG A 444 -12.07 -12.31 -16.10
C ARG A 444 -11.60 -10.99 -15.52
N VAL A 445 -10.41 -10.50 -15.88
CA VAL A 445 -9.94 -9.15 -15.46
C VAL A 445 -10.89 -8.05 -15.96
N LYS A 446 -11.39 -8.14 -17.20
CA LYS A 446 -12.37 -7.20 -17.77
C LYS A 446 -13.72 -7.26 -17.05
N GLU A 447 -14.20 -8.47 -16.74
CA GLU A 447 -15.43 -8.71 -15.95
C GLU A 447 -15.32 -8.08 -14.55
N ILE A 448 -14.25 -8.38 -13.81
CA ILE A 448 -13.97 -7.81 -12.48
C ILE A 448 -13.90 -6.29 -12.54
N THR A 449 -13.14 -5.73 -13.49
CA THR A 449 -12.94 -4.28 -13.62
C THR A 449 -14.28 -3.55 -13.84
N HIS A 450 -15.12 -4.03 -14.77
CA HIS A 450 -16.42 -3.41 -15.03
C HIS A 450 -17.38 -3.56 -13.84
N TYR A 451 -17.42 -4.74 -13.22
CA TYR A 451 -18.27 -5.01 -12.06
C TYR A 451 -17.90 -4.14 -10.85
N VAL A 452 -16.61 -4.02 -10.55
CA VAL A 452 -16.11 -3.22 -9.41
C VAL A 452 -16.33 -1.73 -9.65
N LEU A 453 -16.05 -1.19 -10.85
CA LEU A 453 -16.32 0.22 -11.16
C LEU A 453 -17.81 0.57 -11.03
N LYS A 454 -18.70 -0.29 -11.56
CA LYS A 454 -20.16 -0.10 -11.45
C LYS A 454 -20.65 -0.18 -10.00
N THR A 455 -20.16 -1.16 -9.24
CA THR A 455 -20.52 -1.37 -7.83
C THR A 455 -19.99 -0.23 -6.95
N GLY A 456 -18.76 0.23 -7.21
CA GLY A 456 -18.13 1.36 -6.53
C GLY A 456 -18.83 2.68 -6.75
N LEU A 457 -19.24 2.97 -8.00
CA LEU A 457 -20.05 4.15 -8.29
C LEU A 457 -21.40 4.11 -7.54
N PHE A 458 -22.07 2.95 -7.53
CA PHE A 458 -23.32 2.77 -6.78
C PHE A 458 -23.12 2.97 -5.27
N ILE A 459 -22.07 2.40 -4.68
CA ILE A 459 -21.72 2.59 -3.26
C ILE A 459 -21.40 4.06 -2.98
N GLY A 460 -20.61 4.72 -3.81
CA GLY A 460 -20.27 6.14 -3.64
C GLY A 460 -21.50 7.06 -3.72
N ILE A 461 -22.47 6.77 -4.59
CA ILE A 461 -23.75 7.50 -4.67
C ILE A 461 -24.62 7.21 -3.42
N ALA A 462 -24.69 5.96 -2.97
CA ALA A 462 -25.42 5.59 -1.76
C ALA A 462 -24.83 6.28 -0.51
N LEU A 463 -23.51 6.30 -0.37
CA LEU A 463 -22.80 7.00 0.70
C LEU A 463 -23.00 8.51 0.63
N ALA A 464 -23.00 9.11 -0.57
CA ALA A 464 -23.33 10.52 -0.76
C ALA A 464 -24.74 10.85 -0.24
N GLY A 465 -25.75 10.05 -0.63
CA GLY A 465 -27.14 10.23 -0.19
C GLY A 465 -27.32 10.07 1.31
N VAL A 466 -26.73 9.02 1.91
CA VAL A 466 -26.77 8.78 3.35
C VAL A 466 -26.10 9.92 4.13
N LEU A 467 -24.91 10.37 3.69
CA LEU A 467 -24.23 11.49 4.35
C LEU A 467 -24.98 12.81 4.20
N PHE A 468 -25.53 13.11 3.02
CA PHE A 468 -26.28 14.35 2.80
C PHE A 468 -27.50 14.44 3.74
N ALA A 469 -28.21 13.32 3.96
CA ALA A 469 -29.36 13.26 4.85
C ALA A 469 -28.99 13.24 6.36
N SER A 470 -27.87 12.60 6.74
CA SER A 470 -27.55 12.32 8.15
C SER A 470 -26.49 13.24 8.77
N PHE A 471 -25.54 13.75 7.99
CA PHE A 471 -24.32 14.38 8.53
C PHE A 471 -24.62 15.69 9.29
N GLY A 472 -25.66 16.43 8.90
CA GLY A 472 -26.09 17.62 9.64
C GLY A 472 -26.48 17.35 11.09
N ASN A 473 -27.07 16.18 11.37
CA ASN A 473 -27.42 15.74 12.73
C ASN A 473 -26.23 15.02 13.40
N LEU A 474 -25.48 14.23 12.63
CA LEU A 474 -24.28 13.52 13.10
C LEU A 474 -23.21 14.49 13.62
N ALA A 475 -23.11 15.69 13.03
CA ALA A 475 -22.19 16.74 13.46
C ALA A 475 -22.36 17.13 14.94
N GLU A 476 -23.58 17.05 15.49
CA GLU A 476 -23.87 17.35 16.89
C GLU A 476 -23.34 16.31 17.88
N LEU A 477 -22.87 15.15 17.41
CA LEU A 477 -22.13 14.19 18.23
C LEU A 477 -20.67 14.61 18.42
N PHE A 478 -20.13 15.41 17.49
CA PHE A 478 -18.73 15.86 17.54
C PHE A 478 -18.56 17.16 18.32
N THR A 479 -19.54 18.06 18.29
CA THR A 479 -19.48 19.31 19.05
C THR A 479 -20.86 19.90 19.31
N LYS A 480 -20.96 20.74 20.35
CA LYS A 480 -22.14 21.56 20.65
C LYS A 480 -21.94 23.04 20.33
N ASP A 481 -20.78 23.42 19.78
CA ASP A 481 -20.52 24.81 19.37
C ASP A 481 -21.32 25.18 18.11
N ALA A 482 -22.21 26.17 18.24
CA ALA A 482 -23.09 26.59 17.15
C ALA A 482 -22.34 27.19 15.95
N GLY A 483 -21.18 27.84 16.17
CA GLY A 483 -20.35 28.42 15.12
C GLY A 483 -19.67 27.34 14.29
N VAL A 484 -19.11 26.32 14.94
CA VAL A 484 -18.54 25.14 14.26
C VAL A 484 -19.65 24.40 13.49
N LEU A 485 -20.80 24.15 14.11
CA LEU A 485 -21.92 23.46 13.45
C LEU A 485 -22.43 24.21 12.21
N GLN A 486 -22.51 25.55 12.25
CA GLN A 486 -22.87 26.35 11.09
C GLN A 486 -21.87 26.20 9.93
N ILE A 487 -20.58 26.15 10.23
CA ILE A 487 -19.53 25.92 9.21
C ILE A 487 -19.60 24.48 8.69
N VAL A 488 -19.74 23.47 9.57
CA VAL A 488 -19.88 22.05 9.17
C VAL A 488 -21.05 21.85 8.22
N ARG A 489 -22.20 22.52 8.44
CA ARG A 489 -23.37 22.48 7.53
C ARG A 489 -23.02 22.91 6.10
N THR A 490 -22.13 23.87 5.90
CA THR A 490 -21.65 24.24 4.55
C THR A 490 -20.69 23.19 3.97
N GLY A 491 -19.94 22.48 4.83
CA GLY A 491 -19.07 21.36 4.45
C GLY A 491 -19.83 20.10 4.02
N VAL A 492 -21.08 19.89 4.47
CA VAL A 492 -21.90 18.70 4.15
C VAL A 492 -21.96 18.45 2.65
N LEU A 493 -22.17 19.50 1.84
CA LEU A 493 -22.28 19.38 0.39
C LEU A 493 -20.97 18.85 -0.24
N PHE A 494 -19.81 19.35 0.19
CA PHE A 494 -18.51 18.89 -0.29
C PHE A 494 -18.20 17.45 0.18
N VAL A 495 -18.47 17.16 1.45
CA VAL A 495 -18.22 15.84 2.04
C VAL A 495 -19.07 14.76 1.40
N SER A 496 -20.34 15.04 1.10
CA SER A 496 -21.26 14.09 0.43
C SER A 496 -21.01 13.99 -1.07
N ALA A 497 -20.96 15.11 -1.80
CA ALA A 497 -20.84 15.10 -3.26
C ALA A 497 -19.50 14.58 -3.78
N SER A 498 -18.45 14.57 -2.95
CA SER A 498 -17.15 13.96 -3.31
C SER A 498 -17.11 12.43 -3.16
N GLN A 499 -18.06 11.78 -2.46
CA GLN A 499 -17.99 10.33 -2.23
C GLN A 499 -17.98 9.46 -3.52
N PRO A 500 -18.76 9.75 -4.58
CA PRO A 500 -18.67 8.99 -5.83
C PRO A 500 -17.31 9.11 -6.51
N ILE A 501 -16.70 10.30 -6.42
CA ILE A 501 -15.37 10.59 -6.98
C ILE A 501 -14.29 9.85 -6.18
N ASN A 502 -14.38 9.91 -4.84
CA ASN A 502 -13.51 9.15 -3.94
C ASN A 502 -13.58 7.66 -4.23
N ALA A 503 -14.78 7.08 -4.27
CA ALA A 503 -14.98 5.65 -4.46
C ALA A 503 -14.31 5.17 -5.76
N LEU A 504 -14.50 5.90 -6.86
CA LEU A 504 -13.82 5.60 -8.12
C LEU A 504 -12.30 5.81 -8.04
N ALA A 505 -11.82 6.88 -7.39
CA ALA A 505 -10.39 7.14 -7.23
C ALA A 505 -9.65 6.01 -6.47
N PHE A 506 -10.21 5.54 -5.35
CA PHE A 506 -9.66 4.40 -4.60
C PHE A 506 -9.69 3.11 -5.42
N ILE A 507 -10.79 2.85 -6.14
CA ILE A 507 -10.88 1.68 -7.04
C ILE A 507 -9.80 1.74 -8.12
N PHE A 508 -9.58 2.88 -8.78
CA PHE A 508 -8.52 3.00 -9.79
C PHE A 508 -7.12 2.72 -9.23
N ASP A 509 -6.82 3.10 -7.98
CA ASP A 509 -5.58 2.67 -7.33
C ASP A 509 -5.50 1.14 -7.20
N GLY A 510 -6.56 0.49 -6.70
CA GLY A 510 -6.63 -0.97 -6.59
C GLY A 510 -6.52 -1.70 -7.93
N LEU A 511 -7.14 -1.18 -8.98
CA LEU A 511 -7.04 -1.69 -10.36
C LEU A 511 -5.58 -1.62 -10.87
N HIS A 512 -4.92 -0.45 -10.73
CA HIS A 512 -3.53 -0.28 -11.14
C HIS A 512 -2.56 -1.18 -10.35
N TYR A 513 -2.79 -1.32 -9.05
CA TYR A 513 -1.98 -2.16 -8.18
C TYR A 513 -2.16 -3.64 -8.51
N GLY A 514 -3.37 -4.07 -8.90
CA GLY A 514 -3.65 -5.44 -9.34
C GLY A 514 -2.88 -5.83 -10.59
N VAL A 515 -2.68 -4.88 -11.51
CA VAL A 515 -1.90 -5.06 -12.76
C VAL A 515 -0.41 -4.65 -12.58
N SER A 516 0.02 -4.33 -11.34
CA SER A 516 1.40 -3.92 -11.01
C SER A 516 1.92 -2.66 -11.72
N ASP A 517 1.03 -1.74 -12.13
CA ASP A 517 1.39 -0.49 -12.83
C ASP A 517 1.85 0.63 -11.88
N PHE A 518 2.77 0.28 -10.98
CA PHE A 518 3.21 1.14 -9.87
C PHE A 518 3.87 2.44 -10.34
N SER A 519 4.66 2.38 -11.42
CA SER A 519 5.36 3.55 -11.98
C SER A 519 4.38 4.60 -12.50
N TYR A 520 3.28 4.16 -13.14
CA TYR A 520 2.23 5.08 -13.59
C TYR A 520 1.51 5.69 -12.39
N SER A 521 1.05 4.87 -11.43
CA SER A 521 0.36 5.36 -10.23
C SER A 521 1.21 6.39 -9.46
N ALA A 522 2.52 6.15 -9.33
CA ALA A 522 3.43 7.09 -8.67
C ALA A 522 3.56 8.43 -9.41
N CYS A 523 3.90 8.40 -10.70
CA CYS A 523 4.09 9.61 -11.50
C CYS A 523 2.79 10.42 -11.63
N SER A 524 1.67 9.74 -11.87
CA SER A 524 0.33 10.32 -11.90
C SER A 524 0.00 11.03 -10.58
N MET A 525 0.18 10.35 -9.43
CA MET A 525 -0.10 10.94 -8.13
C MET A 525 0.74 12.18 -7.86
N MET A 526 2.04 12.14 -8.18
CA MET A 526 2.95 13.26 -8.00
C MET A 526 2.51 14.49 -8.81
N MET A 527 2.11 14.30 -10.08
CA MET A 527 1.59 15.38 -10.93
C MET A 527 0.24 15.92 -10.43
N VAL A 528 -0.69 15.03 -10.06
CA VAL A 528 -2.02 15.39 -9.55
C VAL A 528 -1.94 16.14 -8.23
N GLY A 529 -1.12 15.66 -7.29
CA GLY A 529 -0.89 16.31 -6.00
C GLY A 529 -0.16 17.66 -6.16
N ALA A 530 0.81 17.78 -7.07
CA ALA A 530 1.46 19.07 -7.35
C ALA A 530 0.46 20.11 -7.89
N LEU A 531 -0.36 19.75 -8.89
CA LEU A 531 -1.37 20.64 -9.47
C LEU A 531 -2.44 21.05 -8.43
N SER A 532 -2.89 20.09 -7.62
CA SER A 532 -3.88 20.34 -6.56
C SER A 532 -3.31 21.18 -5.41
N SER A 533 -2.03 20.98 -5.09
CA SER A 533 -1.32 21.78 -4.07
C SER A 533 -1.15 23.24 -4.54
N LEU A 534 -0.85 23.46 -5.82
CA LEU A 534 -0.79 24.81 -6.40
C LEU A 534 -2.16 25.51 -6.31
N PHE A 535 -3.24 24.79 -6.61
CA PHE A 535 -4.61 25.31 -6.46
C PHE A 535 -4.94 25.63 -4.99
N LEU A 536 -4.61 24.73 -4.06
CA LEU A 536 -4.79 24.91 -2.61
C LEU A 536 -4.03 26.10 -2.04
N LEU A 537 -2.88 26.50 -2.61
CA LEU A 537 -2.16 27.69 -2.17
C LEU A 537 -2.83 29.00 -2.59
N TYR A 538 -3.72 28.98 -3.59
CA TYR A 538 -4.38 30.18 -4.13
C TYR A 538 -5.86 30.27 -3.74
N ALA A 539 -6.65 29.23 -3.99
CA ALA A 539 -8.12 29.28 -3.85
C ALA A 539 -8.65 29.67 -2.45
N PRO A 540 -8.05 29.22 -1.32
CA PRO A 540 -8.50 29.61 0.02
C PRO A 540 -8.30 31.10 0.36
N SER A 541 -7.46 31.82 -0.38
CA SER A 541 -7.33 33.28 -0.22
C SER A 541 -8.53 34.07 -0.74
N ILE A 542 -9.33 33.46 -1.63
CA ILE A 542 -10.51 34.06 -2.26
C ILE A 542 -11.80 33.49 -1.66
N PHE A 543 -11.87 32.16 -1.53
CA PHE A 543 -13.08 31.43 -1.14
C PHE A 543 -13.05 30.88 0.29
N GLY A 544 -12.03 31.23 1.09
CA GLY A 544 -11.87 30.74 2.46
C GLY A 544 -11.85 29.21 2.54
N LEU A 545 -12.60 28.66 3.50
CA LEU A 545 -12.69 27.21 3.72
C LEU A 545 -13.29 26.44 2.51
N ALA A 546 -14.17 27.06 1.72
CA ALA A 546 -14.68 26.44 0.48
C ALA A 546 -13.57 26.29 -0.58
N GLY A 547 -12.55 27.16 -0.57
CA GLY A 547 -11.33 27.02 -1.37
C GLY A 547 -10.50 25.78 -0.99
N VAL A 548 -10.53 25.39 0.29
CA VAL A 548 -9.85 24.17 0.77
C VAL A 548 -10.59 22.92 0.27
N TRP A 549 -11.91 22.88 0.44
CA TRP A 549 -12.72 21.74 0.01
C TRP A 549 -12.77 21.55 -1.50
N SER A 550 -12.80 22.63 -2.28
CA SER A 550 -12.67 22.56 -3.74
C SER A 550 -11.30 22.05 -4.17
N GLY A 551 -10.20 22.41 -3.49
CA GLY A 551 -8.87 21.87 -3.76
C GLY A 551 -8.72 20.38 -3.43
N LEU A 552 -9.29 19.90 -2.32
CA LEU A 552 -9.32 18.47 -1.99
C LEU A 552 -10.24 17.68 -2.94
N THR A 553 -11.36 18.27 -3.37
CA THR A 553 -12.25 17.67 -4.37
C THR A 553 -11.58 17.61 -5.74
N LEU A 554 -10.83 18.65 -6.13
CA LEU A 554 -10.02 18.69 -7.35
C LEU A 554 -8.94 17.60 -7.32
N PHE A 555 -8.26 17.41 -6.20
CA PHE A 555 -7.28 16.33 -6.03
C PHE A 555 -7.88 14.94 -6.31
N MET A 556 -9.02 14.62 -5.71
CA MET A 556 -9.68 13.34 -5.97
C MET A 556 -10.28 13.24 -7.38
N SER A 557 -10.78 14.34 -7.95
CA SER A 557 -11.28 14.40 -9.33
C SER A 557 -10.19 14.13 -10.36
N LEU A 558 -9.02 14.75 -10.18
CA LEU A 558 -7.83 14.54 -11.02
C LEU A 558 -7.27 13.12 -10.88
N ARG A 559 -7.28 12.55 -9.66
CA ARG A 559 -6.88 11.16 -9.39
C ARG A 559 -7.80 10.16 -10.09
N MET A 560 -9.12 10.38 -10.02
CA MET A 560 -10.12 9.62 -10.76
C MET A 560 -9.93 9.75 -12.27
N ALA A 561 -9.73 10.97 -12.78
CA ALA A 561 -9.54 11.24 -14.21
C ALA A 561 -8.27 10.57 -14.76
N ALA A 562 -7.17 10.61 -14.01
CA ALA A 562 -5.95 9.90 -14.39
C ALA A 562 -6.15 8.37 -14.41
N GLY A 563 -6.89 7.82 -13.44
CA GLY A 563 -7.36 6.43 -13.45
C GLY A 563 -8.09 6.07 -14.74
N PHE A 564 -9.11 6.85 -15.08
CA PHE A 564 -9.90 6.66 -16.29
C PHE A 564 -9.05 6.76 -17.57
N LEU A 565 -8.20 7.79 -17.68
CA LEU A 565 -7.28 7.99 -18.82
C LEU A 565 -6.36 6.79 -19.05
N ARG A 566 -5.87 6.15 -17.97
CA ARG A 566 -4.98 4.98 -18.07
C ARG A 566 -5.67 3.73 -18.58
N LEU A 567 -6.96 3.52 -18.26
CA LEU A 567 -7.75 2.42 -18.83
C LEU A 567 -8.06 2.62 -20.32
N TYR A 568 -8.13 3.88 -20.78
CA TYR A 568 -8.38 4.21 -22.19
C TYR A 568 -7.11 4.25 -23.07
N TRP A 569 -5.91 4.25 -22.48
CA TRP A 569 -4.67 4.28 -23.26
C TRP A 569 -4.30 2.92 -23.85
N LYS A 570 -4.33 2.81 -25.19
CA LYS A 570 -4.01 1.60 -25.97
C LYS A 570 -2.61 1.02 -25.73
N THR A 571 -1.65 1.84 -25.34
CA THR A 571 -0.26 1.46 -25.01
C THR A 571 -0.04 1.13 -23.53
N GLY A 572 -1.09 1.18 -22.70
CA GLY A 572 -1.03 0.72 -21.31
C GLY A 572 -1.13 -0.81 -21.18
N PRO A 573 -0.98 -1.36 -19.95
CA PRO A 573 -1.17 -2.79 -19.72
C PRO A 573 -2.62 -3.26 -19.99
N TRP A 574 -3.56 -2.33 -20.12
CA TRP A 574 -4.99 -2.53 -20.38
C TRP A 574 -5.38 -2.72 -21.86
N TRP A 575 -4.42 -2.99 -22.76
CA TRP A 575 -4.66 -3.15 -24.21
C TRP A 575 -5.81 -4.13 -24.53
N PHE A 576 -5.98 -5.18 -23.73
CA PHE A 576 -7.04 -6.20 -23.86
C PHE A 576 -8.46 -5.69 -23.55
N LEU A 577 -8.63 -4.55 -22.86
CA LEU A 577 -9.97 -4.01 -22.60
C LEU A 577 -10.68 -3.58 -23.89
N GLN A 578 -9.92 -3.16 -24.90
CA GLN A 578 -10.43 -2.55 -26.13
C GLN A 578 -10.48 -3.50 -27.33
N GLN A 579 -9.94 -4.71 -27.20
CA GLN A 579 -10.11 -5.77 -28.19
C GLN A 579 -11.32 -6.64 -27.82
N GLU A 580 -12.15 -6.95 -28.80
CA GLU A 580 -13.03 -8.11 -28.69
C GLU A 580 -12.14 -9.34 -28.85
N ILE A 581 -11.90 -10.04 -27.75
CA ILE A 581 -11.21 -11.34 -27.79
C ILE A 581 -12.17 -12.28 -28.55
N PRO A 582 -11.77 -12.83 -29.71
CA PRO A 582 -12.64 -13.72 -30.46
C PRO A 582 -13.01 -14.91 -29.58
N LYS A 583 -14.31 -15.21 -29.50
CA LYS A 583 -14.78 -16.41 -28.82
C LYS A 583 -14.24 -17.61 -29.59
N SER A 584 -13.25 -18.30 -29.04
CA SER A 584 -12.90 -19.64 -29.50
C SER A 584 -14.06 -20.56 -29.12
N GLU A 585 -14.96 -20.81 -30.06
CA GLU A 585 -15.85 -21.97 -29.95
C GLU A 585 -14.98 -23.22 -29.84
N PRO A 586 -15.33 -24.17 -28.95
CA PRO A 586 -14.64 -25.45 -28.90
C PRO A 586 -14.98 -26.22 -30.17
N GLN A 587 -14.10 -26.12 -31.18
CA GLN A 587 -14.19 -26.90 -32.39
C GLN A 587 -13.98 -28.37 -32.03
N TYR A 588 -15.09 -29.09 -31.91
CA TYR A 588 -15.10 -30.54 -31.68
C TYR A 588 -14.78 -31.21 -33.02
N ASP A 589 -13.50 -31.31 -33.35
CA ASP A 589 -13.06 -32.08 -34.50
C ASP A 589 -13.45 -33.54 -34.28
N SER A 590 -14.49 -33.97 -34.98
CA SER A 590 -14.97 -35.34 -34.99
C SER A 590 -13.96 -36.21 -35.73
N VAL A 591 -12.91 -36.65 -35.02
CA VAL A 591 -11.98 -37.65 -35.54
C VAL A 591 -12.77 -38.94 -35.78
N THR A 592 -12.90 -39.29 -37.06
CA THR A 592 -13.54 -40.51 -37.52
C THR A 592 -12.88 -41.71 -36.85
N MET A 593 -13.64 -42.49 -36.07
CA MET A 593 -13.13 -43.78 -35.62
C MET A 593 -12.98 -44.69 -36.83
N VAL A 594 -11.75 -45.11 -37.11
CA VAL A 594 -11.47 -46.30 -37.92
C VAL A 594 -11.36 -47.47 -36.92
N PRO A 595 -12.16 -48.53 -37.04
CA PRO A 595 -12.03 -49.69 -36.17
C PRO A 595 -10.72 -50.42 -36.49
N ALA A 596 -10.11 -51.02 -35.46
CA ALA A 596 -9.02 -51.96 -35.68
C ALA A 596 -9.61 -53.27 -36.23
N GLU A 597 -9.14 -53.70 -37.40
CA GLU A 597 -9.21 -55.08 -37.83
C GLU A 597 -7.84 -55.71 -37.59
N ASP A 598 -7.81 -56.77 -36.79
CA ASP A 598 -6.67 -57.69 -36.72
C ASP A 598 -6.64 -58.49 -38.02
N ASP A 599 -5.46 -58.64 -38.66
CA ASP A 599 -5.15 -59.85 -39.43
C ASP A 599 -3.64 -60.01 -39.73
N GLU A 600 -3.28 -61.22 -40.14
CA GLU A 600 -1.94 -61.82 -40.06
C GLU A 600 -0.88 -61.39 -41.11
N VAL A 601 0.40 -61.52 -40.71
CA VAL A 601 1.54 -62.07 -41.48
C VAL A 601 1.74 -61.64 -42.96
N GLU A 602 2.87 -60.96 -43.26
CA GLU A 602 3.94 -61.55 -44.11
C GLU A 602 5.30 -60.79 -44.03
N TYR A 603 6.40 -61.52 -44.24
CA TYR A 603 7.77 -60.99 -44.38
C TYR A 603 8.10 -60.74 -45.87
N ALA A 604 8.48 -59.53 -46.28
CA ALA A 604 9.29 -59.35 -47.50
C ALA A 604 10.07 -58.01 -47.58
N ASN A 605 11.27 -58.11 -48.15
CA ASN A 605 12.20 -57.03 -48.51
C ASN A 605 11.61 -55.94 -49.42
N VAL A 606 12.23 -54.73 -49.36
CA VAL A 606 12.90 -53.98 -50.47
C VAL A 606 13.21 -52.58 -49.93
N LEU A 607 14.46 -52.26 -49.58
CA LEU A 607 15.47 -51.62 -50.46
C LEU A 607 15.08 -50.26 -51.09
N ALA A 608 15.53 -49.21 -50.40
CA ALA A 608 16.38 -48.13 -50.93
C ALA A 608 15.80 -46.90 -51.68
N VAL A 609 16.62 -45.84 -51.57
CA VAL A 609 16.80 -44.63 -52.39
C VAL A 609 16.23 -43.31 -51.84
N ASP A 610 17.19 -42.41 -51.57
CA ASP A 610 17.20 -40.96 -51.33
C ASP A 610 16.47 -40.34 -50.11
#